data_AF-A0A653CLX5-F1
#
_entry.id   AF-A0A653CLX5-F1
#
_cell.length_a   1.000
_cell.length_b   1.000
_cell.length_c   1.000
_cell.angle_alpha   90.00
_cell.angle_beta   90.00
_cell.angle_gamma   90.00
#
_symmetry.space_group_name_H-M   'P 1'
#
loop_
_entity.id
_entity.type
_entity.pdbx_description
1 polymer ?
#
loop_
_entity_poly.entity_id
_entity_poly.type
_entity_poly.pdbx_seq_one_letter_code
_entity_poly.pdbx_strand_id
1 'polypeptide(L)'
;MKVVALGGVFLFLTIIYAAPSDVFGQQNAQRKLKTTDKQLVQRQLDILKLYKLINQDCDCTTAIGISKNYVLENRNEDYTNTQAYEEFLHVYQKGMLPKGHIFSIHRYAHLKQAIALFKVLYYAKDFDTFYKTAVWAKDNINEGIFVYALSVAIAHRTDTYGIIIPPIYEVFPYSFFDSAAVEKAQKLKETWNHAQDDKLHVIDANYSGYYLNLHPEQVMSHYTEDIGLNTFYWYTNIFYPSWLGGPEFKLKNDRRGEQYYYLLQQLLARYYLERLSFDMGEIPFIDWDKPLETGYYPSLVYPNGLPFPSRPNFAPLSPIKRNWGQSWMWKSKFGYSQMLVKDYERRIADAVDSGFIINKNGNMVDLYTPEGIDILGNLIECNPDSPNQRFIGPIEVFAKLLVGYATVPLDKYHLAPSALEHFETASR
;
A
#
# COMPACT_ATOMS: atom_id res chain seq x y z
N MET A 1 25.06 -29.86 -60.61
CA MET A 1 24.34 -28.56 -60.57
C MET A 1 24.23 -28.18 -59.09
N LYS A 2 25.36 -27.88 -58.43
CA LYS A 2 25.91 -26.54 -58.14
C LYS A 2 24.90 -25.58 -57.51
N VAL A 3 25.11 -25.43 -56.20
CA VAL A 3 24.60 -24.43 -55.26
C VAL A 3 24.63 -23.02 -55.85
N VAL A 4 23.54 -22.28 -55.68
CA VAL A 4 23.54 -20.81 -55.67
C VAL A 4 22.91 -20.37 -54.36
N ALA A 5 23.74 -19.78 -53.50
CA ALA A 5 23.33 -19.05 -52.34
C ALA A 5 22.79 -17.68 -52.78
N LEU A 6 21.63 -17.28 -52.26
CA LEU A 6 21.19 -15.89 -52.24
C LEU A 6 20.92 -15.55 -50.78
N GLY A 7 21.92 -14.94 -50.16
CA GLY A 7 21.77 -14.22 -48.91
C GLY A 7 20.83 -13.04 -49.11
N GLY A 8 19.73 -13.05 -48.37
CA GLY A 8 18.85 -11.90 -48.21
C GLY A 8 18.85 -11.51 -46.74
N VAL A 9 19.77 -10.63 -46.36
CA VAL A 9 19.71 -9.89 -45.10
C VAL A 9 18.50 -8.96 -45.19
N PHE A 10 17.41 -9.30 -44.50
CA PHE A 10 16.31 -8.35 -44.28
C PHE A 10 16.76 -7.36 -43.20
N LEU A 11 17.48 -6.33 -43.64
CA LEU A 11 17.70 -5.09 -42.91
C LEU A 11 16.35 -4.38 -42.79
N PHE A 12 15.69 -4.52 -41.65
CA PHE A 12 14.64 -3.58 -41.26
C PHE A 12 15.31 -2.22 -41.02
N LEU A 13 15.32 -1.38 -42.06
CA LEU A 13 15.55 0.05 -41.96
C LEU A 13 14.40 0.64 -41.13
N THR A 14 14.60 0.72 -39.83
CA THR A 14 13.86 1.66 -38.97
C THR A 14 14.23 3.06 -39.42
N ILE A 15 13.36 3.69 -40.20
CA ILE A 15 13.39 5.13 -40.41
C ILE A 15 13.11 5.76 -39.04
N ILE A 16 14.18 6.20 -38.37
CA ILE A 16 14.09 7.08 -37.21
C ILE A 16 13.57 8.41 -37.74
N TYR A 17 12.27 8.63 -37.59
CA TYR A 17 11.73 9.99 -37.64
C TYR A 17 12.18 10.68 -36.34
N ALA A 18 13.34 11.34 -36.41
CA ALA A 18 13.70 12.34 -35.42
C ALA A 18 12.73 13.51 -35.59
N ALA A 19 11.60 13.45 -34.87
CA ALA A 19 10.74 14.61 -34.73
C ALA A 19 11.51 15.66 -33.93
N PRO A 20 11.59 16.93 -34.40
CA PRO A 20 12.18 18.00 -33.62
C PRO A 20 11.45 18.13 -32.29
N SER A 21 12.20 18.51 -31.26
CA SER A 21 11.88 18.54 -29.82
C SER A 21 10.72 19.45 -29.38
N ASP A 22 9.82 19.85 -30.30
CA ASP A 22 8.70 20.76 -30.06
C ASP A 22 7.32 20.08 -30.19
N VAL A 23 7.24 18.73 -30.18
CA VAL A 23 5.99 17.97 -30.37
C VAL A 23 5.48 17.28 -29.08
N PHE A 24 5.99 17.63 -27.90
CA PHE A 24 5.20 17.43 -26.67
C PHE A 24 4.13 18.52 -26.57
N GLY A 25 3.26 18.55 -27.58
CA GLY A 25 1.98 19.22 -27.47
C GLY A 25 1.28 18.65 -26.25
N GLN A 26 0.77 19.54 -25.39
CA GLN A 26 -0.29 19.23 -24.46
C GLN A 26 -1.39 18.51 -25.24
N GLN A 27 -1.36 17.18 -25.28
CA GLN A 27 -2.58 16.44 -25.52
C GLN A 27 -3.44 16.75 -24.30
N ASN A 28 -4.27 17.77 -24.45
CA ASN A 28 -5.49 17.92 -23.70
C ASN A 28 -6.27 16.63 -23.93
N ALA A 29 -5.95 15.59 -23.16
CA ALA A 29 -6.81 14.43 -23.02
C ALA A 29 -8.15 15.02 -22.60
N GLN A 30 -9.11 15.09 -23.53
CA GLN A 30 -10.44 15.59 -23.24
C GLN A 30 -10.91 14.79 -22.03
N ARG A 31 -11.06 15.45 -20.88
CA ARG A 31 -11.51 14.80 -19.66
C ARG A 31 -12.84 14.14 -20.01
N LYS A 32 -12.89 12.82 -20.01
CA LYS A 32 -14.13 12.07 -20.25
C LYS A 32 -15.02 12.30 -19.03
N LEU A 33 -15.89 13.29 -19.12
CA LEU A 33 -16.84 13.61 -18.06
C LEU A 33 -17.99 12.60 -18.10
N LYS A 34 -18.34 12.04 -16.94
CA LYS A 34 -19.52 11.19 -16.77
C LYS A 34 -20.56 11.95 -15.95
N THR A 35 -21.74 12.18 -16.51
CA THR A 35 -22.87 12.76 -15.77
C THR A 35 -23.42 11.73 -14.79
N THR A 36 -23.79 12.18 -13.59
CA THR A 36 -24.41 11.33 -12.56
C THR A 36 -25.53 12.09 -11.85
N ASP A 37 -26.31 11.39 -11.02
CA ASP A 37 -27.41 11.98 -10.27
C ASP A 37 -26.93 12.92 -9.14
N LYS A 38 -27.84 13.80 -8.68
CA LYS A 38 -27.56 14.79 -7.62
C LYS A 38 -27.19 14.14 -6.28
N GLN A 39 -27.73 12.96 -5.99
CA GLN A 39 -27.48 12.27 -4.72
C GLN A 39 -26.03 11.78 -4.67
N LEU A 40 -25.53 11.15 -5.74
CA LEU A 40 -24.14 10.72 -5.83
C LEU A 40 -23.17 11.90 -5.79
N VAL A 41 -23.50 13.03 -6.43
CA VAL A 41 -22.68 14.26 -6.34
C VAL A 41 -22.60 14.75 -4.90
N GLN A 42 -23.71 14.77 -4.17
CA GLN A 42 -23.69 15.19 -2.77
C GLN A 42 -22.86 14.23 -1.91
N ARG A 43 -23.04 12.91 -2.08
CA ARG A 43 -22.24 11.89 -1.39
C ARG A 43 -20.75 12.03 -1.70
N GLN A 44 -20.39 12.27 -2.95
CA GLN A 44 -19.01 12.52 -3.37
C GLN A 44 -18.42 13.74 -2.63
N LEU A 45 -19.14 14.86 -2.59
CA LEU A 45 -18.69 16.07 -1.90
C LEU A 45 -18.51 15.83 -0.39
N ASP A 46 -19.43 15.09 0.22
CA ASP A 46 -19.37 14.79 1.64
C ASP A 46 -18.18 13.88 1.98
N ILE A 47 -17.90 12.87 1.16
CA ILE A 47 -16.71 12.03 1.31
C ILE A 47 -15.42 12.81 1.10
N LEU A 48 -15.33 13.67 0.08
CA LEU A 48 -14.11 14.47 -0.17
C LEU A 48 -13.76 15.39 1.01
N LYS A 49 -14.76 15.91 1.73
CA LYS A 49 -14.53 16.71 2.94
C LYS A 49 -13.84 15.90 4.04
N LEU A 50 -14.08 14.58 4.12
CA LEU A 50 -13.45 13.72 5.11
C LEU A 50 -11.96 13.51 4.88
N TYR A 51 -11.50 13.59 3.63
CA TYR A 51 -10.09 13.48 3.26
C TYR A 51 -9.32 14.81 3.36
N LYS A 52 -10.00 15.91 3.64
CA LYS A 52 -9.36 17.23 3.78
C LYS A 52 -8.69 17.37 5.15
N LEU A 53 -7.45 17.87 5.14
CA LEU A 53 -6.68 18.23 6.35
C LEU A 53 -6.64 17.09 7.37
N ILE A 54 -6.27 15.88 6.94
CA ILE A 54 -6.30 14.67 7.77
C ILE A 54 -5.45 14.80 9.05
N ASN A 55 -4.29 15.46 8.97
CA ASN A 55 -3.39 15.64 10.11
C ASN A 55 -3.75 16.85 11.01
N GLN A 56 -4.92 17.46 10.80
CA GLN A 56 -5.39 18.62 11.56
C GLN A 56 -6.86 18.43 11.96
N ASP A 57 -7.32 19.25 12.91
CA ASP A 57 -8.72 19.27 13.28
C ASP A 57 -9.59 19.71 12.09
N CYS A 58 -10.77 19.11 11.94
CA CYS A 58 -11.65 19.47 10.82
C CYS A 58 -12.16 20.91 10.96
N ASP A 59 -11.98 21.73 9.92
CA ASP A 59 -12.56 23.08 9.80
C ASP A 59 -14.01 23.07 9.25
N CYS A 60 -14.63 21.89 9.18
CA CYS A 60 -15.89 21.67 8.48
C CYS A 60 -17.12 21.87 9.40
N THR A 61 -17.74 23.05 9.40
CA THR A 61 -18.88 23.40 10.30
C THR A 61 -19.98 22.34 10.40
N THR A 62 -20.37 21.70 9.29
CA THR A 62 -21.41 20.66 9.27
C THR A 62 -20.95 19.32 9.85
N ALA A 63 -19.73 18.87 9.54
CA ALA A 63 -19.21 17.61 10.09
C ALA A 63 -18.76 17.77 11.54
N ILE A 64 -18.34 18.97 11.98
CA ILE A 64 -18.15 19.32 13.39
C ILE A 64 -19.47 19.16 14.17
N GLY A 65 -20.60 19.60 13.60
CA GLY A 65 -21.91 19.45 14.22
C GLY A 65 -22.34 17.98 14.38
N ILE A 66 -22.06 17.14 13.37
CA ILE A 66 -22.32 15.70 13.46
C ILE A 66 -21.40 15.06 14.48
N SER A 67 -20.09 15.31 14.41
CA SER A 67 -19.09 14.72 15.30
C SER A 67 -19.38 14.98 16.77
N LYS A 68 -19.75 16.22 17.13
CA LYS A 68 -20.07 16.60 18.52
C LYS A 68 -21.34 15.95 19.07
N ASN A 69 -22.31 15.62 18.20
CA ASN A 69 -23.61 15.09 18.61
C ASN A 69 -23.73 13.57 18.41
N TYR A 70 -22.85 12.97 17.61
CA TYR A 70 -22.88 11.55 17.30
C TYR A 70 -22.13 10.76 18.36
N VAL A 71 -22.90 10.17 19.27
CA VAL A 71 -22.42 9.17 20.24
C VAL A 71 -22.44 7.81 19.55
N LEU A 72 -21.30 7.14 19.48
CA LEU A 72 -21.21 5.85 18.79
C LEU A 72 -21.89 4.74 19.60
N GLU A 73 -21.84 4.82 20.93
CA GLU A 73 -22.38 3.84 21.86
C GLU A 73 -23.89 3.63 21.71
N ASN A 74 -24.35 2.41 22.01
CA ASN A 74 -25.77 2.00 21.96
C ASN A 74 -26.44 2.13 20.58
N ARG A 75 -25.69 1.99 19.47
CA ARG A 75 -26.20 2.04 18.09
C ARG A 75 -26.21 0.69 17.38
N ASN A 76 -26.32 -0.42 18.11
CA ASN A 76 -26.31 -1.79 17.54
C ASN A 76 -27.26 -1.96 16.34
N GLU A 77 -28.44 -1.35 16.39
CA GLU A 77 -29.50 -1.45 15.38
C GLU A 77 -29.19 -0.67 14.08
N ASP A 78 -28.18 0.21 14.10
CA ASP A 78 -27.74 0.96 12.92
C ASP A 78 -26.83 0.11 12.00
N TYR A 79 -26.41 -1.09 12.45
CA TYR A 79 -25.47 -1.95 11.74
C TYR A 79 -26.07 -3.32 11.43
N THR A 80 -25.83 -3.82 10.22
CA THR A 80 -26.32 -5.13 9.77
C THR A 80 -25.63 -6.30 10.47
N ASN A 81 -24.44 -6.08 11.03
CA ASN A 81 -23.69 -7.07 11.79
C ASN A 81 -23.36 -6.52 13.19
N THR A 82 -24.19 -6.88 14.16
CA THR A 82 -24.05 -6.43 15.56
C THR A 82 -22.74 -6.91 16.19
N GLN A 83 -22.29 -8.13 15.88
CA GLN A 83 -21.03 -8.68 16.42
C GLN A 83 -19.82 -7.85 15.98
N ALA A 84 -19.79 -7.40 14.72
CA ALA A 84 -18.71 -6.57 14.20
C ALA A 84 -18.67 -5.18 14.88
N TYR A 85 -19.84 -4.61 15.16
CA TYR A 85 -19.96 -3.37 15.92
C TYR A 85 -19.47 -3.55 17.38
N GLU A 86 -19.88 -4.62 18.06
CA GLU A 86 -19.41 -4.92 19.42
C GLU A 86 -17.89 -5.18 19.47
N GLU A 87 -17.35 -5.90 18.48
CA GLU A 87 -15.91 -6.14 18.35
C GLU A 87 -15.15 -4.81 18.23
N PHE A 88 -15.64 -3.88 17.42
CA PHE A 88 -15.03 -2.56 17.29
C PHE A 88 -15.09 -1.76 18.58
N LEU A 89 -16.24 -1.70 19.26
CA LEU A 89 -16.35 -1.00 20.54
C LEU A 89 -15.35 -1.56 21.56
N HIS A 90 -15.19 -2.88 21.62
CA HIS A 90 -14.21 -3.52 22.49
C HIS A 90 -12.77 -3.14 22.14
N VAL A 91 -12.43 -3.09 20.84
CA VAL A 91 -11.11 -2.65 20.38
C VAL A 91 -10.87 -1.18 20.72
N TYR A 92 -11.87 -0.32 20.52
CA TYR A 92 -11.82 1.10 20.83
C TYR A 92 -11.62 1.34 22.33
N GLN A 93 -12.42 0.69 23.18
CA GLN A 93 -12.34 0.81 24.65
C GLN A 93 -11.01 0.29 25.22
N LYS A 94 -10.37 -0.69 24.58
CA LYS A 94 -9.04 -1.18 24.96
C LYS A 94 -7.90 -0.22 24.63
N GLY A 95 -8.17 0.82 23.84
CA GLY A 95 -7.19 1.76 23.36
C GLY A 95 -6.62 1.37 21.99
N MET A 96 -6.85 2.24 21.02
CA MET A 96 -6.29 2.13 19.66
C MET A 96 -4.99 2.94 19.55
N LEU A 97 -4.34 2.88 18.39
CA LEU A 97 -3.20 3.73 18.07
C LEU A 97 -3.63 5.20 18.24
N PRO A 98 -2.92 6.02 19.05
CA PRO A 98 -3.29 7.42 19.23
C PRO A 98 -3.11 8.24 17.95
N LYS A 99 -3.80 9.37 17.86
CA LYS A 99 -3.61 10.36 16.79
C LYS A 99 -2.16 10.87 16.77
N GLY A 100 -1.67 11.23 15.59
CA GLY A 100 -0.30 11.69 15.36
C GLY A 100 0.80 10.60 15.43
N HIS A 101 0.45 9.37 15.81
CA HIS A 101 1.38 8.23 15.75
C HIS A 101 1.38 7.58 14.36
N ILE A 102 2.50 6.96 13.99
CA ILE A 102 2.67 6.40 12.65
C ILE A 102 1.93 5.06 12.52
N PHE A 103 0.91 5.05 11.67
CA PHE A 103 0.22 3.84 11.26
C PHE A 103 1.06 3.04 10.25
N SER A 104 0.91 1.72 10.23
CA SER A 104 1.41 0.87 9.16
C SER A 104 0.56 -0.40 9.10
N ILE A 105 0.03 -0.71 7.93
CA ILE A 105 -0.82 -1.87 7.68
C ILE A 105 -0.08 -3.21 7.89
N HIS A 106 1.25 -3.21 7.77
CA HIS A 106 2.09 -4.39 7.96
C HIS A 106 2.33 -4.73 9.45
N ARG A 107 1.86 -3.88 10.38
CA ARG A 107 1.86 -4.18 11.81
C ARG A 107 0.56 -4.85 12.22
N TYR A 108 0.67 -6.06 12.74
CA TYR A 108 -0.48 -6.88 13.14
C TYR A 108 -1.47 -6.17 14.08
N ALA A 109 -0.98 -5.35 15.03
CA ALA A 109 -1.83 -4.59 15.94
C ALA A 109 -2.61 -3.48 15.21
N HIS A 110 -1.94 -2.75 14.32
CA HIS A 110 -2.54 -1.70 13.51
C HIS A 110 -3.53 -2.26 12.50
N LEU A 111 -3.17 -3.36 11.83
CA LEU A 111 -4.05 -4.07 10.91
C LEU A 111 -5.36 -4.48 11.59
N LYS A 112 -5.30 -5.05 12.80
CA LYS A 112 -6.52 -5.41 13.55
C LYS A 112 -7.44 -4.23 13.83
N GLN A 113 -6.86 -3.09 14.20
CA GLN A 113 -7.60 -1.86 14.46
C GLN A 113 -8.24 -1.32 13.18
N ALA A 114 -7.51 -1.36 12.06
CA ALA A 114 -8.03 -0.98 10.75
C ALA A 114 -9.16 -1.90 10.27
N ILE A 115 -9.03 -3.21 10.45
CA ILE A 115 -10.09 -4.18 10.12
C ILE A 115 -11.34 -3.94 10.97
N ALA A 116 -11.18 -3.67 12.27
CA ALA A 116 -12.31 -3.39 13.14
C ALA A 116 -13.07 -2.13 12.68
N LEU A 117 -12.36 -1.05 12.37
CA LEU A 117 -12.98 0.18 11.85
C LEU A 117 -13.63 -0.06 10.48
N PHE A 118 -12.95 -0.76 9.57
CA PHE A 118 -13.48 -1.13 8.27
C PHE A 118 -14.82 -1.88 8.41
N LYS A 119 -14.88 -2.90 9.27
CA LYS A 119 -16.10 -3.70 9.46
C LYS A 119 -17.28 -2.82 9.90
N VAL A 120 -17.10 -1.91 10.85
CA VAL A 120 -18.20 -1.04 11.30
C VAL A 120 -18.65 -0.10 10.18
N LEU A 121 -17.72 0.45 9.40
CA LEU A 121 -18.05 1.24 8.22
C LEU A 121 -18.77 0.40 7.15
N TYR A 122 -18.32 -0.83 6.92
CA TYR A 122 -18.86 -1.74 5.92
C TYR A 122 -20.29 -2.21 6.25
N TYR A 123 -20.55 -2.54 7.52
CA TYR A 123 -21.86 -3.03 7.97
C TYR A 123 -22.85 -1.93 8.38
N ALA A 124 -22.52 -0.66 8.20
CA ALA A 124 -23.51 0.40 8.39
C ALA A 124 -24.68 0.19 7.42
N LYS A 125 -25.92 0.14 7.93
CA LYS A 125 -27.13 -0.27 7.18
C LYS A 125 -27.43 0.59 5.95
N ASP A 126 -27.01 1.85 5.99
CA ASP A 126 -27.23 2.85 4.96
C ASP A 126 -26.09 3.86 4.91
N PHE A 127 -26.08 4.69 3.86
CA PHE A 127 -25.07 5.71 3.64
C PHE A 127 -25.03 6.75 4.77
N ASP A 128 -26.18 7.09 5.36
CA ASP A 128 -26.24 8.11 6.42
C ASP A 128 -25.53 7.63 7.69
N THR A 129 -25.78 6.37 8.09
CA THR A 129 -25.07 5.71 9.19
C THR A 129 -23.57 5.61 8.88
N PHE A 130 -23.22 5.15 7.67
CA PHE A 130 -21.83 5.06 7.23
C PHE A 130 -21.12 6.41 7.33
N TYR A 131 -21.75 7.47 6.82
CA TYR A 131 -21.18 8.80 6.82
C TYR A 131 -21.03 9.37 8.23
N LYS A 132 -22.04 9.23 9.10
CA LYS A 132 -21.97 9.67 10.50
C LYS A 132 -20.87 8.95 11.27
N THR A 133 -20.73 7.64 11.08
CA THR A 133 -19.64 6.86 11.67
C THR A 133 -18.27 7.27 11.12
N ALA A 134 -18.17 7.57 9.83
CA ALA A 134 -16.93 8.07 9.24
C ALA A 134 -16.55 9.47 9.77
N VAL A 135 -17.52 10.37 9.94
CA VAL A 135 -17.31 11.68 10.57
C VAL A 135 -16.80 11.53 11.99
N TRP A 136 -17.43 10.65 12.79
CA TRP A 136 -16.96 10.35 14.15
C TRP A 136 -15.55 9.76 14.15
N ALA A 137 -15.25 8.82 13.23
CA ALA A 137 -13.96 8.16 13.17
C ALA A 137 -12.83 9.13 12.79
N LYS A 138 -13.09 10.12 11.92
CA LYS A 138 -12.11 11.16 11.54
C LYS A 138 -11.56 11.90 12.76
N ASP A 139 -12.42 12.19 13.73
CA ASP A 139 -12.02 12.98 14.90
C ASP A 139 -11.42 12.12 16.02
N ASN A 140 -11.87 10.87 16.14
CA ASN A 140 -11.56 9.99 17.29
C ASN A 140 -10.49 8.92 17.03
N ILE A 141 -10.16 8.63 15.77
CA ILE A 141 -9.24 7.56 15.38
C ILE A 141 -7.99 8.14 14.72
N ASN A 142 -6.86 7.42 14.84
CA ASN A 142 -5.64 7.72 14.12
C ASN A 142 -5.87 7.93 12.62
N GLU A 143 -5.19 8.93 12.08
CA GLU A 143 -5.30 9.44 10.72
C GLU A 143 -5.08 8.37 9.65
N GLY A 144 -4.03 7.56 9.81
CA GLY A 144 -3.69 6.49 8.87
C GLY A 144 -4.69 5.33 8.92
N ILE A 145 -5.12 4.94 10.13
CA ILE A 145 -6.16 3.92 10.31
C ILE A 145 -7.47 4.37 9.65
N PHE A 146 -7.87 5.62 9.89
CA PHE A 146 -9.08 6.21 9.34
C PHE A 146 -9.05 6.24 7.81
N VAL A 147 -8.02 6.84 7.21
CA VAL A 147 -7.89 6.95 5.75
C VAL A 147 -7.88 5.58 5.08
N TYR A 148 -7.14 4.63 5.65
CA TYR A 148 -7.09 3.27 5.12
C TYR A 148 -8.47 2.58 5.18
N ALA A 149 -9.08 2.52 6.36
CA ALA A 149 -10.36 1.83 6.56
C ALA A 149 -11.51 2.47 5.76
N LEU A 150 -11.55 3.81 5.69
CA LEU A 150 -12.53 4.54 4.89
C LEU A 150 -12.38 4.21 3.40
N SER A 151 -11.14 4.20 2.88
CA SER A 151 -10.87 3.93 1.46
C SER A 151 -11.29 2.50 1.08
N VAL A 152 -10.99 1.52 1.92
CA VAL A 152 -11.44 0.13 1.71
C VAL A 152 -12.96 0.04 1.83
N ALA A 153 -13.59 0.70 2.81
CA ALA A 153 -15.05 0.68 2.93
C ALA A 153 -15.75 1.27 1.69
N ILE A 154 -15.27 2.39 1.16
CA ILE A 154 -15.80 3.01 -0.06
C ILE A 154 -15.67 2.08 -1.28
N ALA A 155 -14.54 1.37 -1.39
CA ALA A 155 -14.28 0.47 -2.51
C ALA A 155 -15.20 -0.76 -2.50
N HIS A 156 -15.64 -1.22 -1.32
CA HIS A 156 -16.34 -2.50 -1.15
C HIS A 156 -17.84 -2.38 -0.82
N ARG A 157 -18.32 -1.21 -0.38
CA ARG A 157 -19.75 -0.99 -0.14
C ARG A 157 -20.53 -0.78 -1.45
N THR A 158 -21.71 -1.36 -1.54
CA THR A 158 -22.57 -1.29 -2.73
C THR A 158 -23.17 0.10 -2.93
N ASP A 159 -23.52 0.80 -1.84
CA ASP A 159 -24.14 2.13 -1.87
C ASP A 159 -23.15 3.30 -2.08
N THR A 160 -21.84 2.99 -2.06
CA THR A 160 -20.75 3.91 -2.44
C THR A 160 -20.19 3.62 -3.83
N TYR A 161 -20.79 2.69 -4.58
CA TYR A 161 -20.38 2.41 -5.96
C TYR A 161 -20.42 3.68 -6.82
N GLY A 162 -19.29 3.99 -7.46
CA GLY A 162 -19.13 5.20 -8.27
C GLY A 162 -18.60 6.42 -7.51
N ILE A 163 -18.41 6.35 -6.18
CA ILE A 163 -17.65 7.36 -5.43
C ILE A 163 -16.16 7.23 -5.78
N ILE A 164 -15.55 8.36 -6.09
CA ILE A 164 -14.13 8.48 -6.42
C ILE A 164 -13.36 8.75 -5.13
N ILE A 165 -12.44 7.86 -4.80
CA ILE A 165 -11.46 8.05 -3.73
C ILE A 165 -10.42 9.07 -4.24
N PRO A 166 -10.12 10.15 -3.49
CA PRO A 166 -9.14 11.14 -3.93
C PRO A 166 -7.75 10.52 -4.11
N PRO A 167 -6.90 11.10 -4.98
CA PRO A 167 -5.54 10.61 -5.12
C PRO A 167 -4.79 10.66 -3.79
N ILE A 168 -4.17 9.54 -3.41
CA ILE A 168 -3.55 9.41 -2.08
C ILE A 168 -2.37 10.37 -1.88
N TYR A 169 -1.70 10.83 -2.95
CA TYR A 169 -0.65 11.86 -2.86
C TYR A 169 -1.17 13.25 -2.45
N GLU A 170 -2.47 13.53 -2.63
CA GLU A 170 -3.10 14.76 -2.12
C GLU A 170 -3.46 14.63 -0.63
N VAL A 171 -3.70 13.40 -0.17
CA VAL A 171 -4.10 13.09 1.21
C VAL A 171 -2.87 12.94 2.11
N PHE A 172 -1.84 12.21 1.65
CA PHE A 172 -0.59 11.95 2.37
C PHE A 172 0.63 12.41 1.57
N PRO A 173 0.82 13.73 1.37
CA PRO A 173 1.94 14.26 0.57
C PRO A 173 3.32 13.87 1.13
N TYR A 174 3.44 13.66 2.44
CA TYR A 174 4.67 13.21 3.11
C TYR A 174 5.21 11.86 2.61
N SER A 175 4.36 11.01 2.04
CA SER A 175 4.76 9.72 1.47
C SER A 175 5.20 9.82 0.00
N PHE A 176 5.00 10.98 -0.64
CA PHE A 176 5.21 11.15 -2.08
C PHE A 176 6.30 12.16 -2.42
N PHE A 177 6.49 13.17 -1.57
CA PHE A 177 7.43 14.25 -1.84
C PHE A 177 8.63 14.19 -0.90
N ASP A 178 9.78 14.52 -1.46
CA ASP A 178 11.04 14.62 -0.72
C ASP A 178 10.93 15.58 0.46
N SER A 179 11.63 15.26 1.55
CA SER A 179 11.74 16.06 2.77
C SER A 179 12.12 17.51 2.50
N ALA A 180 12.98 17.79 1.50
CA ALA A 180 13.33 19.16 1.13
C ALA A 180 12.15 19.95 0.54
N ALA A 181 11.28 19.30 -0.24
CA ALA A 181 10.07 19.93 -0.77
C ALA A 181 9.06 20.21 0.34
N VAL A 182 8.91 19.27 1.28
CA VAL A 182 8.08 19.44 2.48
C VAL A 182 8.58 20.60 3.33
N GLU A 183 9.89 20.70 3.56
CA GLU A 183 10.49 21.80 4.34
C GLU A 183 10.27 23.16 3.66
N LYS A 184 10.41 23.25 2.32
CA LYS A 184 10.07 24.46 1.56
C LYS A 184 8.60 24.85 1.75
N ALA A 185 7.68 23.88 1.70
CA ALA A 185 6.26 24.13 1.89
C ALA A 185 5.96 24.66 3.31
N GLN A 186 6.60 24.10 4.32
CA GLN A 186 6.47 24.56 5.71
C GLN A 186 6.99 25.99 5.89
N LYS A 187 8.18 26.31 5.38
CA LYS A 187 8.75 27.69 5.42
C LYS A 187 7.87 28.72 4.70
N LEU A 188 7.29 28.33 3.56
CA LEU A 188 6.33 29.19 2.85
C LEU A 188 5.08 29.43 3.68
N LYS A 189 4.57 28.40 4.37
CA LYS A 189 3.40 28.53 5.23
C LYS A 189 3.66 29.41 6.46
N GLU A 190 4.84 29.34 7.06
CA GLU A 190 5.24 30.15 8.22
C GLU A 190 5.40 31.64 7.88
N THR A 191 5.89 31.96 6.68
CA THR A 191 6.08 33.34 6.22
C THR A 191 4.84 33.90 5.52
N TRP A 192 3.78 33.10 5.38
CA TRP A 192 2.57 33.45 4.66
C TRP A 192 1.76 34.55 5.35
N ASN A 193 1.45 35.62 4.61
CA ASN A 193 0.49 36.63 5.05
C ASN A 193 -0.90 36.41 4.42
N HIS A 194 -1.79 35.77 5.17
CA HIS A 194 -3.13 35.37 4.70
C HIS A 194 -4.01 36.54 4.24
N ALA A 195 -3.72 37.77 4.69
CA ALA A 195 -4.50 38.94 4.35
C ALA A 195 -4.19 39.52 2.96
N GLN A 196 -3.11 39.09 2.29
CA GLN A 196 -2.61 39.72 1.07
C GLN A 196 -2.43 38.79 -0.13
N ASP A 197 -2.36 37.47 0.07
CA ASP A 197 -2.10 36.54 -1.01
C ASP A 197 -3.04 35.33 -0.94
N ASP A 198 -3.80 35.14 -2.02
CA ASP A 198 -4.66 33.97 -2.26
C ASP A 198 -4.13 33.17 -3.48
N LYS A 199 -2.85 33.37 -3.82
CA LYS A 199 -2.22 32.73 -4.97
C LYS A 199 -1.95 31.25 -4.73
N LEU A 200 -1.91 30.53 -5.84
CA LEU A 200 -1.36 29.18 -5.90
C LEU A 200 0.18 29.26 -5.76
N HIS A 201 0.75 28.46 -4.86
CA HIS A 201 2.20 28.31 -4.73
C HIS A 201 2.65 27.03 -5.39
N VAL A 202 3.69 27.15 -6.22
CA VAL A 202 4.31 26.01 -6.91
C VAL A 202 5.68 25.77 -6.29
N ILE A 203 5.93 24.53 -5.90
CA ILE A 203 7.20 24.10 -5.33
C ILE A 203 7.76 23.03 -6.25
N ASP A 204 8.92 23.32 -6.84
CA ASP A 204 9.64 22.33 -7.63
C ASP A 204 10.26 21.28 -6.70
N ALA A 205 9.92 20.02 -6.95
CA ALA A 205 10.41 18.85 -6.24
C ALA A 205 11.18 17.95 -7.20
N ASN A 206 12.44 17.67 -6.88
CA ASN A 206 13.26 16.72 -7.62
C ASN A 206 13.11 15.32 -7.02
N TYR A 207 13.37 14.30 -7.83
CA TYR A 207 13.58 12.92 -7.36
C TYR A 207 14.86 12.81 -6.53
N SER A 208 14.96 11.78 -5.66
CA SER A 208 16.06 11.66 -4.69
C SER A 208 17.46 11.59 -5.33
N GLY A 209 17.57 11.03 -6.53
CA GLY A 209 18.82 10.89 -7.28
C GLY A 209 19.48 12.21 -7.73
N TYR A 210 18.81 13.35 -7.58
CA TYR A 210 19.37 14.66 -7.95
C TYR A 210 20.49 15.14 -7.01
N TYR A 211 20.38 14.86 -5.70
CA TYR A 211 21.29 15.40 -4.69
C TYR A 211 22.34 14.39 -4.21
N LEU A 212 21.97 13.10 -4.12
CA LEU A 212 22.85 12.02 -3.67
C LEU A 212 22.82 10.86 -4.66
N ASN A 213 24.01 10.34 -5.00
CA ASN A 213 24.18 9.08 -5.74
C ASN A 213 24.86 8.03 -4.85
N LEU A 214 24.06 7.30 -4.09
CA LEU A 214 24.41 6.29 -3.09
C LEU A 214 24.47 4.87 -3.67
N HIS A 215 23.79 4.62 -4.79
CA HIS A 215 23.79 3.33 -5.48
C HIS A 215 23.34 3.50 -6.96
N PRO A 216 23.88 2.72 -7.92
CA PRO A 216 23.48 2.80 -9.34
C PRO A 216 21.96 2.72 -9.59
N GLU A 217 21.21 2.02 -8.74
CA GLU A 217 19.74 1.92 -8.82
C GLU A 217 19.01 3.27 -8.76
N GLN A 218 19.62 4.32 -8.21
CA GLN A 218 19.00 5.64 -8.12
C GLN A 218 18.78 6.33 -9.47
N VAL A 219 19.42 5.87 -10.56
CA VAL A 219 19.13 6.39 -11.91
C VAL A 219 17.66 6.19 -12.31
N MET A 220 17.00 5.18 -11.73
CA MET A 220 15.59 4.89 -11.95
C MET A 220 14.64 5.60 -10.98
N SER A 221 15.12 6.52 -10.14
CA SER A 221 14.29 7.23 -9.16
C SER A 221 13.09 7.94 -9.80
N HIS A 222 13.22 8.45 -11.02
CA HIS A 222 12.10 9.05 -11.75
C HIS A 222 10.94 8.08 -12.01
N TYR A 223 11.23 6.77 -12.12
CA TYR A 223 10.22 5.71 -12.28
C TYR A 223 9.75 5.19 -10.92
N THR A 224 10.67 4.82 -10.02
CA THR A 224 10.30 4.19 -8.74
C THR A 224 9.65 5.17 -7.76
N GLU A 225 9.98 6.46 -7.84
CA GLU A 225 9.38 7.52 -7.04
C GLU A 225 8.23 8.24 -7.76
N ASP A 226 7.85 7.79 -8.97
CA ASP A 226 6.70 8.35 -9.66
C ASP A 226 5.43 8.26 -8.79
N ILE A 227 4.72 9.39 -8.70
CA ILE A 227 3.51 9.49 -7.88
C ILE A 227 2.42 8.57 -8.41
N GLY A 228 2.35 8.36 -9.73
CA GLY A 228 1.37 7.50 -10.38
C GLY A 228 1.62 6.03 -10.08
N LEU A 229 2.86 5.55 -10.18
CA LEU A 229 3.25 4.17 -9.86
C LEU A 229 2.94 3.82 -8.40
N ASN A 230 3.38 4.66 -7.47
CA ASN A 230 3.15 4.45 -6.04
C ASN A 230 1.65 4.50 -5.67
N THR A 231 0.90 5.40 -6.31
CA THR A 231 -0.56 5.49 -6.16
C THR A 231 -1.27 4.26 -6.73
N PHE A 232 -0.82 3.76 -7.87
CA PHE A 232 -1.34 2.53 -8.48
C PHE A 232 -1.19 1.33 -7.54
N TYR A 233 -0.01 1.18 -6.92
CA TYR A 233 0.21 0.10 -5.97
C TYR A 233 -0.65 0.25 -4.71
N TRP A 234 -0.84 1.49 -4.21
CA TRP A 234 -1.77 1.77 -3.12
C TRP A 234 -3.21 1.35 -3.47
N TYR A 235 -3.75 1.81 -4.60
CA TYR A 235 -5.12 1.47 -5.01
C TYR A 235 -5.31 -0.03 -5.16
N THR A 236 -4.33 -0.73 -5.72
CA THR A 236 -4.45 -2.18 -5.89
C THR A 236 -4.64 -2.89 -4.55
N ASN A 237 -3.93 -2.44 -3.51
CA ASN A 237 -4.08 -2.96 -2.15
C ASN A 237 -5.36 -2.48 -1.42
N ILE A 238 -6.02 -1.42 -1.90
CA ILE A 238 -7.35 -1.00 -1.41
C ILE A 238 -8.46 -1.85 -2.02
N PHE A 239 -8.37 -2.16 -3.32
CA PHE A 239 -9.33 -3.01 -4.01
C PHE A 239 -9.18 -4.48 -3.64
N TYR A 240 -7.95 -4.97 -3.47
CA TYR A 240 -7.67 -6.34 -3.07
C TYR A 240 -6.78 -6.39 -1.81
N PRO A 241 -7.28 -5.97 -0.63
CA PRO A 241 -6.50 -6.07 0.59
C PRO A 241 -6.22 -7.54 0.94
N SER A 242 -4.96 -7.86 1.23
CA SER A 242 -4.52 -9.24 1.54
C SER A 242 -5.26 -9.91 2.70
N TRP A 243 -5.91 -9.14 3.58
CA TRP A 243 -6.68 -9.63 4.73
C TRP A 243 -8.19 -9.71 4.50
N LEU A 244 -8.72 -9.08 3.44
CA LEU A 244 -10.14 -9.06 3.10
C LEU A 244 -10.46 -10.23 2.17
N GLY A 245 -11.51 -11.01 2.39
CA GLY A 245 -11.82 -12.15 1.52
C GLY A 245 -12.74 -13.17 2.17
N GLY A 246 -12.80 -14.38 1.63
CA GLY A 246 -13.71 -15.43 2.08
C GLY A 246 -15.12 -15.31 1.49
N PRO A 247 -16.06 -16.18 1.92
CA PRO A 247 -17.41 -16.28 1.36
C PRO A 247 -18.22 -14.98 1.45
N GLU A 248 -17.92 -14.16 2.45
CA GLU A 248 -18.62 -12.93 2.76
C GLU A 248 -18.38 -11.83 1.74
N PHE A 249 -17.12 -11.56 1.40
CA PHE A 249 -16.74 -10.47 0.50
C PHE A 249 -16.65 -10.90 -0.97
N LYS A 250 -16.78 -12.20 -1.25
CA LYS A 250 -16.88 -12.79 -2.60
C LYS A 250 -15.72 -12.49 -3.55
N LEU A 251 -14.58 -11.97 -3.05
CA LEU A 251 -13.38 -11.69 -3.84
C LEU A 251 -12.79 -12.94 -4.51
N LYS A 252 -13.04 -14.12 -3.94
CA LYS A 252 -12.68 -15.40 -4.56
C LYS A 252 -13.25 -15.57 -5.97
N ASN A 253 -14.41 -14.97 -6.27
CA ASN A 253 -15.04 -15.09 -7.58
C ASN A 253 -14.28 -14.36 -8.69
N ASP A 254 -13.34 -13.48 -8.33
CA ASP A 254 -12.55 -12.69 -9.28
C ASP A 254 -11.27 -13.40 -9.76
N ARG A 255 -11.06 -14.67 -9.38
CA ARG A 255 -9.77 -15.39 -9.57
C ARG A 255 -8.60 -14.60 -8.95
N ARG A 256 -8.80 -14.21 -7.69
CA ARG A 256 -7.93 -13.34 -6.92
C ARG A 256 -6.44 -13.72 -6.96
N GLY A 257 -6.11 -14.99 -6.78
CA GLY A 257 -4.71 -15.45 -6.76
C GLY A 257 -4.05 -15.34 -8.14
N GLU A 258 -4.82 -15.58 -9.21
CA GLU A 258 -4.34 -15.35 -10.57
C GLU A 258 -4.13 -13.86 -10.82
N GLN A 259 -5.05 -13.02 -10.34
CA GLN A 259 -4.92 -11.56 -10.43
C GLN A 259 -3.70 -11.03 -9.66
N TYR A 260 -3.43 -11.57 -8.47
CA TYR A 260 -2.25 -11.27 -7.67
C TYR A 260 -0.96 -11.58 -8.46
N TYR A 261 -0.87 -12.78 -9.03
CA TYR A 261 0.26 -13.17 -9.88
C TYR A 261 0.40 -12.24 -11.10
N TYR A 262 -0.70 -12.01 -11.81
CA TYR A 262 -0.72 -11.17 -13.01
C TYR A 262 -0.24 -9.75 -12.71
N LEU A 263 -0.74 -9.14 -11.65
CA LEU A 263 -0.35 -7.79 -11.23
C LEU A 263 1.16 -7.70 -10.98
N LEU A 264 1.70 -8.60 -10.14
CA LEU A 264 3.12 -8.58 -9.80
C LEU A 264 3.99 -8.85 -11.03
N GLN A 265 3.59 -9.81 -11.88
CA GLN A 265 4.31 -10.12 -13.11
C GLN A 265 4.35 -8.91 -14.05
N GLN A 266 3.22 -8.19 -14.23
CA GLN A 266 3.17 -6.99 -15.08
C GLN A 266 3.98 -5.82 -14.50
N LEU A 267 3.93 -5.60 -13.18
CA LEU A 267 4.75 -4.60 -12.49
C LEU A 267 6.25 -4.88 -12.66
N LEU A 268 6.68 -6.13 -12.45
CA LEU A 268 8.07 -6.54 -12.63
C LEU A 268 8.52 -6.46 -14.09
N ALA A 269 7.68 -6.85 -15.05
CA ALA A 269 7.99 -6.71 -16.46
C ALA A 269 8.16 -5.23 -16.84
N ARG A 270 7.28 -4.34 -16.35
CA ARG A 270 7.38 -2.90 -16.61
C ARG A 270 8.64 -2.29 -15.98
N TYR A 271 8.98 -2.68 -14.76
CA TYR A 271 10.21 -2.27 -14.09
C TYR A 271 11.46 -2.79 -14.82
N TYR A 272 11.45 -4.04 -15.29
CA TYR A 272 12.55 -4.62 -16.07
C TYR A 272 12.78 -3.86 -17.39
N LEU A 273 11.72 -3.39 -18.06
CA LEU A 273 11.86 -2.52 -19.24
C LEU A 273 12.57 -1.19 -18.93
N GLU A 274 12.34 -0.60 -17.75
CA GLU A 274 13.13 0.58 -17.33
C GLU A 274 14.59 0.21 -17.12
N ARG A 275 14.86 -0.90 -16.42
CA ARG A 275 16.23 -1.38 -16.20
C ARG A 275 17.01 -1.53 -17.51
N LEU A 276 16.38 -2.08 -18.55
CA LEU A 276 16.99 -2.22 -19.88
C LEU A 276 17.32 -0.86 -20.52
N SER A 277 16.51 0.17 -20.30
CA SER A 277 16.77 1.52 -20.79
C SER A 277 18.01 2.17 -20.15
N PHE A 278 18.41 1.70 -18.96
CA PHE A 278 19.59 2.16 -18.23
C PHE A 278 20.74 1.14 -18.20
N ASP A 279 20.68 0.10 -19.04
CA ASP A 279 21.69 -0.98 -19.11
C ASP A 279 21.96 -1.67 -17.75
N MET A 280 20.92 -1.81 -16.94
CA MET A 280 21.01 -2.37 -15.59
C MET A 280 20.79 -3.88 -15.53
N GLY A 281 20.47 -4.51 -16.66
CA GLY A 281 20.25 -5.94 -16.77
C GLY A 281 19.09 -6.47 -15.93
N GLU A 282 19.18 -7.76 -15.60
CA GLU A 282 18.15 -8.50 -14.84
C GLU A 282 17.96 -7.99 -13.42
N ILE A 283 16.77 -8.24 -12.86
CA ILE A 283 16.45 -7.92 -11.47
C ILE A 283 17.23 -8.91 -10.59
N PRO A 284 18.08 -8.43 -9.64
CA PRO A 284 18.88 -9.33 -8.82
C PRO A 284 18.02 -10.17 -7.87
N PHE A 285 18.41 -11.42 -7.67
CA PHE A 285 17.79 -12.30 -6.67
C PHE A 285 18.30 -11.99 -5.27
N ILE A 286 17.42 -12.18 -4.27
CA ILE A 286 17.80 -12.06 -2.86
C ILE A 286 18.25 -13.43 -2.36
N ASP A 287 19.48 -13.50 -1.87
CA ASP A 287 19.97 -14.62 -1.08
C ASP A 287 19.88 -14.23 0.39
N TRP A 288 18.94 -14.85 1.13
CA TRP A 288 18.68 -14.50 2.52
C TRP A 288 19.91 -14.68 3.42
N ASP A 289 20.84 -15.57 3.07
CA ASP A 289 22.03 -15.85 3.88
C ASP A 289 23.19 -14.87 3.61
N LYS A 290 23.09 -14.06 2.54
CA LYS A 290 24.08 -13.05 2.19
C LYS A 290 23.63 -11.64 2.56
N PRO A 291 24.57 -10.71 2.80
CA PRO A 291 24.22 -9.30 2.91
C PRO A 291 23.58 -8.79 1.62
N LEU A 292 22.54 -7.97 1.76
CA LEU A 292 21.85 -7.37 0.63
C LEU A 292 22.68 -6.21 0.08
N GLU A 293 23.25 -6.39 -1.10
CA GLU A 293 24.14 -5.42 -1.76
C GLU A 293 23.50 -4.04 -1.90
N THR A 294 22.29 -4.01 -2.48
CA THR A 294 21.56 -2.77 -2.76
C THR A 294 20.95 -2.16 -1.50
N GLY A 295 21.50 -1.02 -1.07
CA GLY A 295 20.91 -0.17 -0.04
C GLY A 295 19.74 0.68 -0.56
N TYR A 296 19.03 1.33 0.36
CA TYR A 296 17.98 2.28 0.05
C TYR A 296 17.92 3.36 1.14
N TYR A 297 17.94 4.61 0.73
CA TYR A 297 18.00 5.78 1.62
C TYR A 297 16.82 6.69 1.30
N PRO A 298 15.64 6.40 1.87
CA PRO A 298 14.46 7.19 1.58
C PRO A 298 14.67 8.63 2.03
N SER A 299 14.40 9.56 1.13
CA SER A 299 14.44 11.00 1.41
C SER A 299 13.10 11.51 1.99
N LEU A 300 12.33 10.58 2.58
CA LEU A 300 10.99 10.82 3.12
C LEU A 300 11.04 11.06 4.63
N VAL A 301 10.07 11.83 5.10
CA VAL A 301 9.87 12.14 6.51
C VAL A 301 8.40 11.96 6.86
N TYR A 302 8.11 11.42 8.03
CA TYR A 302 6.75 11.32 8.55
C TYR A 302 6.20 12.71 8.95
N PRO A 303 4.87 12.87 9.06
CA PRO A 303 4.26 14.14 9.50
C PRO A 303 4.76 14.64 10.87
N ASN A 304 5.18 13.72 11.75
CA ASN A 304 5.74 14.04 13.06
C ASN A 304 7.25 14.37 13.04
N GLY A 305 7.86 14.48 11.86
CA GLY A 305 9.28 14.79 11.68
C GLY A 305 10.24 13.60 11.78
N LEU A 306 9.74 12.39 12.04
CA LEU A 306 10.58 11.19 12.10
C LEU A 306 11.05 10.81 10.68
N PRO A 307 12.36 10.61 10.44
CA PRO A 307 12.83 10.16 9.14
C PRO A 307 12.46 8.69 8.90
N PHE A 308 12.28 8.32 7.63
CA PHE A 308 12.14 6.91 7.27
C PHE A 308 13.46 6.15 7.54
N PRO A 309 13.39 4.90 8.04
CA PRO A 309 14.56 4.05 8.17
C PRO A 309 15.27 3.83 6.84
N SER A 310 16.60 3.92 6.85
CA SER A 310 17.46 3.60 5.71
C SER A 310 18.07 2.21 5.84
N ARG A 311 18.31 1.57 4.69
CA ARG A 311 19.07 0.34 4.55
C ARG A 311 20.42 0.65 3.92
N PRO A 312 21.55 0.42 4.61
CA PRO A 312 22.86 0.61 4.02
C PRO A 312 23.15 -0.43 2.94
N ASN A 313 24.07 -0.11 2.03
CA ASN A 313 24.61 -1.11 1.09
C ASN A 313 25.25 -2.28 1.87
N PHE A 314 25.15 -3.49 1.34
CA PHE A 314 25.59 -4.73 1.98
C PHE A 314 24.98 -4.95 3.38
N ALA A 315 23.69 -4.67 3.54
CA ALA A 315 22.99 -4.82 4.81
C ALA A 315 22.86 -6.31 5.22
N PRO A 316 23.35 -6.72 6.41
CA PRO A 316 23.22 -8.09 6.86
C PRO A 316 21.78 -8.40 7.30
N LEU A 317 21.22 -9.51 6.78
CA LEU A 317 19.87 -9.98 7.11
C LEU A 317 19.85 -11.09 8.17
N SER A 318 21.03 -11.55 8.61
CA SER A 318 21.12 -12.69 9.53
C SER A 318 20.49 -12.39 10.89
N PRO A 319 19.96 -13.39 11.61
CA PRO A 319 19.22 -13.16 12.85
C PRO A 319 20.16 -12.67 13.94
N ILE A 320 21.46 -13.01 13.85
CA ILE A 320 22.51 -12.52 14.75
C ILE A 320 22.60 -10.99 14.69
N LYS A 321 22.42 -10.40 13.51
CA LYS A 321 22.48 -8.95 13.30
C LYS A 321 21.10 -8.30 13.37
N ARG A 322 20.04 -9.02 12.99
CA ARG A 322 18.65 -8.54 12.90
C ARG A 322 17.66 -9.54 13.50
N ASN A 323 17.53 -9.56 14.83
CA ASN A 323 16.58 -10.43 15.54
C ASN A 323 15.27 -9.74 15.96
N TRP A 324 15.04 -8.50 15.56
CA TRP A 324 13.83 -7.71 15.87
C TRP A 324 13.44 -7.66 17.36
N GLY A 325 14.43 -7.51 18.23
CA GLY A 325 14.21 -7.37 19.68
C GLY A 325 14.01 -8.71 20.40
N GLN A 326 14.12 -9.83 19.67
CA GLN A 326 14.07 -11.15 20.27
C GLN A 326 15.19 -11.34 21.30
N SER A 327 14.81 -11.69 22.52
CA SER A 327 15.73 -12.00 23.62
C SER A 327 15.18 -13.12 24.50
N TRP A 328 15.89 -13.44 25.58
CA TRP A 328 15.39 -14.38 26.59
C TRP A 328 14.18 -13.81 27.33
N MET A 329 14.16 -12.49 27.57
CA MET A 329 13.11 -11.79 28.31
C MET A 329 11.95 -11.32 27.42
N TRP A 330 12.21 -11.05 26.15
CA TRP A 330 11.20 -10.54 25.21
C TRP A 330 11.10 -11.39 23.95
N LYS A 331 9.89 -11.84 23.64
CA LYS A 331 9.59 -12.65 22.44
C LYS A 331 8.89 -11.78 21.42
N SER A 332 9.63 -11.36 20.40
CA SER A 332 9.11 -10.58 19.28
C SER A 332 8.37 -11.49 18.32
N LYS A 333 7.20 -11.07 17.83
CA LYS A 333 6.48 -11.78 16.76
C LYS A 333 7.27 -11.81 15.45
N PHE A 334 8.21 -10.89 15.31
CA PHE A 334 9.12 -10.79 14.18
C PHE A 334 10.51 -11.36 14.51
N GLY A 335 10.67 -12.01 15.67
CA GLY A 335 11.92 -12.72 15.97
C GLY A 335 12.20 -13.77 14.90
N TYR A 336 13.46 -13.87 14.49
CA TYR A 336 13.92 -14.85 13.49
C TYR A 336 13.24 -14.73 12.11
N SER A 337 12.83 -13.53 11.69
CA SER A 337 12.18 -13.30 10.38
C SER A 337 12.89 -13.97 9.21
N GLN A 338 14.23 -13.92 9.15
CA GLN A 338 15.00 -14.55 8.09
C GLN A 338 14.78 -16.08 8.02
N MET A 339 14.73 -16.76 9.16
CA MET A 339 14.44 -18.20 9.21
C MET A 339 12.99 -18.48 8.79
N LEU A 340 12.05 -17.65 9.23
CA LEU A 340 10.65 -17.78 8.88
C LEU A 340 10.42 -17.63 7.38
N VAL A 341 11.03 -16.63 6.74
CA VAL A 341 10.94 -16.44 5.29
C VAL A 341 11.46 -17.65 4.54
N LYS A 342 12.66 -18.16 4.90
CA LYS A 342 13.22 -19.37 4.29
C LYS A 342 12.32 -20.60 4.47
N ASP A 343 11.72 -20.75 5.65
CA ASP A 343 10.78 -21.84 5.90
C ASP A 343 9.51 -21.74 5.05
N TYR A 344 8.99 -20.52 4.86
CA TYR A 344 7.81 -20.29 4.04
C TYR A 344 8.10 -20.51 2.55
N GLU A 345 9.22 -20.02 2.03
CA GLU A 345 9.67 -20.30 0.66
C GLU A 345 9.80 -21.80 0.40
N ARG A 346 10.45 -22.52 1.32
CA ARG A 346 10.57 -23.97 1.25
C ARG A 346 9.20 -24.66 1.19
N ARG A 347 8.25 -24.28 2.05
CA ARG A 347 6.90 -24.88 2.06
C ARG A 347 6.13 -24.62 0.77
N ILE A 348 6.32 -23.44 0.17
CA ILE A 348 5.73 -23.11 -1.14
C ILE A 348 6.36 -24.00 -2.22
N ALA A 349 7.70 -24.12 -2.24
CA ALA A 349 8.41 -25.00 -3.16
C ALA A 349 7.98 -26.47 -3.01
N ASP A 350 7.91 -26.99 -1.78
CA ASP A 350 7.46 -28.36 -1.50
C ASP A 350 6.02 -28.61 -2.01
N ALA A 351 5.12 -27.61 -1.88
CA ALA A 351 3.75 -27.71 -2.39
C ALA A 351 3.72 -27.74 -3.93
N VAL A 352 4.55 -26.91 -4.58
CA VAL A 352 4.68 -26.90 -6.05
C VAL A 352 5.25 -28.22 -6.55
N ASP A 353 6.35 -28.70 -5.96
CA ASP A 353 7.03 -29.92 -6.38
C ASP A 353 6.20 -31.19 -6.14
N SER A 354 5.41 -31.22 -5.06
CA SER A 354 4.49 -32.32 -4.78
C SER A 354 3.20 -32.27 -5.61
N GLY A 355 2.87 -31.11 -6.18
CA GLY A 355 1.68 -30.89 -6.99
C GLY A 355 0.37 -30.76 -6.20
N PHE A 356 0.42 -30.74 -4.88
CA PHE A 356 -0.77 -30.57 -4.05
C PHE A 356 -0.47 -29.85 -2.74
N ILE A 357 -1.52 -29.36 -2.07
CA ILE A 357 -1.43 -28.89 -0.69
C ILE A 357 -2.52 -29.50 0.18
N ILE A 358 -2.19 -29.76 1.44
CA ILE A 358 -3.16 -30.18 2.45
C ILE A 358 -3.85 -28.93 3.02
N ASN A 359 -5.17 -28.85 2.85
CA ASN A 359 -5.96 -27.75 3.38
C ASN A 359 -6.17 -27.84 4.90
N LYS A 360 -6.80 -26.82 5.49
CA LYS A 360 -7.11 -26.76 6.94
C LYS A 360 -7.88 -27.98 7.48
N ASN A 361 -8.61 -28.70 6.64
CA ASN A 361 -9.43 -29.86 7.01
C ASN A 361 -8.69 -31.20 6.82
N GLY A 362 -7.44 -31.19 6.35
CA GLY A 362 -6.68 -32.40 6.06
C GLY A 362 -6.92 -32.97 4.66
N ASN A 363 -7.70 -32.31 3.81
CA ASN A 363 -7.94 -32.79 2.45
C ASN A 363 -6.84 -32.31 1.51
N MET A 364 -6.48 -33.18 0.57
CA MET A 364 -5.57 -32.86 -0.52
C MET A 364 -6.26 -31.92 -1.53
N VAL A 365 -5.58 -30.86 -1.92
CA VAL A 365 -5.99 -29.91 -2.96
C VAL A 365 -4.94 -29.93 -4.06
N ASP A 366 -5.34 -30.38 -5.25
CA ASP A 366 -4.48 -30.47 -6.42
C ASP A 366 -4.18 -29.08 -7.01
N LEU A 367 -2.90 -28.82 -7.27
CA LEU A 367 -2.42 -27.56 -7.86
C LEU A 367 -2.30 -27.62 -9.38
N TYR A 368 -2.32 -28.80 -10.00
CA TYR A 368 -2.22 -28.96 -11.46
C TYR A 368 -3.60 -29.02 -12.13
N THR A 369 -4.49 -28.13 -11.68
CA THR A 369 -5.84 -27.93 -12.21
C THR A 369 -5.92 -26.57 -12.93
N PRO A 370 -6.95 -26.31 -13.76
CA PRO A 370 -7.16 -24.98 -14.35
C PRO A 370 -7.24 -23.84 -13.31
N GLU A 371 -7.72 -24.15 -12.10
CA GLU A 371 -7.80 -23.24 -10.95
C GLU A 371 -6.50 -23.15 -10.15
N GLY A 372 -5.50 -23.98 -10.48
CA GLY A 372 -4.24 -24.12 -9.75
C GLY A 372 -3.48 -22.82 -9.55
N ILE A 373 -3.46 -21.94 -10.56
CA ILE A 373 -2.81 -20.63 -10.48
C ILE A 373 -3.49 -19.70 -9.45
N ASP A 374 -4.82 -19.76 -9.35
CA ASP A 374 -5.57 -19.01 -8.35
C ASP A 374 -5.26 -19.54 -6.95
N ILE A 375 -5.22 -20.86 -6.79
CA ILE A 375 -4.85 -21.50 -5.52
C ILE A 375 -3.42 -21.10 -5.11
N LEU A 376 -2.45 -21.18 -6.03
CA LEU A 376 -1.06 -20.85 -5.76
C LEU A 376 -0.87 -19.36 -5.43
N GLY A 377 -1.50 -18.46 -6.18
CA GLY A 377 -1.46 -17.03 -5.85
C GLY A 377 -2.04 -16.72 -4.48
N ASN A 378 -3.18 -17.34 -4.13
CA ASN A 378 -3.77 -17.21 -2.80
C ASN A 378 -2.86 -17.78 -1.69
N LEU A 379 -2.12 -18.86 -1.97
CA LEU A 379 -1.13 -19.42 -1.06
C LEU A 379 0.02 -18.44 -0.80
N ILE A 380 0.61 -17.89 -1.85
CA ILE A 380 1.77 -16.98 -1.75
C ILE A 380 1.39 -15.67 -1.05
N GLU A 381 0.24 -15.07 -1.40
CA GLU A 381 -0.26 -13.86 -0.74
C GLU A 381 -0.68 -14.13 0.73
N CYS A 382 -0.94 -15.40 1.07
CA CYS A 382 -1.46 -15.83 2.38
C CYS A 382 -2.81 -15.18 2.73
N ASN A 383 -3.67 -14.93 1.74
CA ASN A 383 -4.96 -14.27 1.90
C ASN A 383 -6.06 -15.20 2.47
N PRO A 384 -7.23 -14.69 2.91
CA PRO A 384 -8.32 -15.49 3.49
C PRO A 384 -8.81 -16.67 2.63
N ASP A 385 -8.66 -16.58 1.30
CA ASP A 385 -9.11 -17.58 0.34
C ASP A 385 -8.09 -18.72 0.14
N SER A 386 -6.91 -18.59 0.74
CA SER A 386 -5.85 -19.60 0.77
C SER A 386 -6.28 -20.89 1.48
N PRO A 387 -6.01 -22.08 0.88
CA PRO A 387 -6.33 -23.38 1.48
C PRO A 387 -5.73 -23.61 2.87
N ASN A 388 -4.54 -23.05 3.15
CA ASN A 388 -3.83 -23.26 4.41
C ASN A 388 -2.86 -22.12 4.78
N GLN A 389 -3.42 -20.96 5.14
CA GLN A 389 -2.66 -19.79 5.60
C GLN A 389 -1.71 -20.06 6.77
N ARG A 390 -2.13 -20.92 7.72
CA ARG A 390 -1.31 -21.19 8.92
C ARG A 390 -0.04 -21.95 8.57
N PHE A 391 -0.11 -22.85 7.60
CA PHE A 391 1.04 -23.64 7.16
C PHE A 391 1.97 -22.81 6.28
N ILE A 392 1.47 -22.11 5.27
CA ILE A 392 2.31 -21.31 4.37
C ILE A 392 2.88 -20.07 5.06
N GLY A 393 2.10 -19.40 5.91
CA GLY A 393 2.51 -18.19 6.61
C GLY A 393 2.60 -16.93 5.73
N PRO A 394 2.60 -15.73 6.33
CA PRO A 394 2.57 -14.47 5.57
C PRO A 394 3.97 -14.03 5.16
N ILE A 395 4.56 -14.72 4.17
CA ILE A 395 5.93 -14.50 3.70
C ILE A 395 6.23 -13.02 3.39
N GLU A 396 5.34 -12.34 2.67
CA GLU A 396 5.54 -10.93 2.30
C GLU A 396 5.72 -10.01 3.51
N VAL A 397 4.97 -10.24 4.59
CA VAL A 397 5.04 -9.39 5.79
C VAL A 397 6.43 -9.50 6.41
N PHE A 398 6.98 -10.71 6.49
CA PHE A 398 8.31 -10.93 7.06
C PHE A 398 9.43 -10.49 6.10
N ALA A 399 9.27 -10.72 4.80
CA ALA A 399 10.22 -10.29 3.78
C ALA A 399 10.31 -8.76 3.72
N LYS A 400 9.17 -8.05 3.64
CA LYS A 400 9.12 -6.58 3.65
C LYS A 400 9.73 -6.00 4.92
N LEU A 401 9.48 -6.60 6.08
CA LEU A 401 10.10 -6.14 7.33
C LEU A 401 11.63 -6.35 7.31
N LEU A 402 12.10 -7.51 6.85
CA LEU A 402 13.52 -7.86 6.84
C LEU A 402 14.30 -6.98 5.86
N VAL A 403 13.81 -6.89 4.62
CA VAL A 403 14.39 -6.07 3.55
C VAL A 403 14.19 -4.59 3.84
N GLY A 404 13.08 -4.18 4.44
CA GLY A 404 12.80 -2.79 4.79
C GLY A 404 13.77 -2.21 5.82
N TYR A 405 14.45 -3.07 6.58
CA TYR A 405 15.53 -2.68 7.50
C TYR A 405 15.10 -1.65 8.57
N ALA A 406 13.81 -1.65 8.90
CA ALA A 406 13.18 -0.77 9.90
C ALA A 406 13.90 -0.77 11.26
N THR A 407 13.52 0.12 12.17
CA THR A 407 14.04 0.06 13.54
C THR A 407 13.20 -0.88 14.40
N VAL A 408 13.80 -1.45 15.45
CA VAL A 408 13.05 -2.18 16.46
C VAL A 408 12.15 -1.16 17.17
N PRO A 409 10.83 -1.37 17.23
CA PRO A 409 9.94 -0.42 17.89
C PRO A 409 10.24 -0.37 19.40
N LEU A 410 10.11 0.82 19.99
CA LEU A 410 10.29 1.01 21.43
C LEU A 410 9.12 0.37 22.21
N ASP A 411 7.90 0.57 21.71
CA ASP A 411 6.67 0.01 22.26
C ASP A 411 5.62 -0.18 21.15
N LYS A 412 4.36 -0.45 21.53
CA LYS A 412 3.27 -0.70 20.58
C LYS A 412 2.79 0.53 19.80
N TYR A 413 3.20 1.74 20.18
CA TYR A 413 2.77 3.00 19.56
C TYR A 413 3.94 3.71 18.86
N HIS A 414 5.16 3.55 19.36
CA HIS A 414 6.37 4.18 18.80
C HIS A 414 7.07 3.26 17.80
N LEU A 415 6.76 3.48 16.53
CA LEU A 415 7.23 2.73 15.38
C LEU A 415 7.90 3.66 14.37
N ALA A 416 8.98 3.21 13.73
CA ALA A 416 9.51 3.81 12.50
C ALA A 416 9.43 2.76 11.37
N PRO A 417 8.30 2.66 10.65
CA PRO A 417 8.18 1.74 9.53
C PRO A 417 9.08 2.19 8.37
N SER A 418 9.58 1.21 7.61
CA SER A 418 10.32 1.46 6.37
C SER A 418 9.38 1.76 5.19
N ALA A 419 9.95 2.13 4.03
CA ALA A 419 9.17 2.34 2.80
C ALA A 419 8.39 1.08 2.35
N LEU A 420 8.89 -0.12 2.66
CA LEU A 420 8.19 -1.37 2.32
C LEU A 420 6.99 -1.66 3.23
N GLU A 421 6.82 -0.91 4.32
CA GLU A 421 5.74 -1.11 5.29
C GLU A 421 4.52 -0.22 5.02
N HIS A 422 4.52 0.53 3.92
CA HIS A 422 3.38 1.30 3.42
C HIS A 422 3.18 1.06 1.93
N PHE A 423 1.92 0.93 1.49
CA PHE A 423 1.66 0.66 0.07
C PHE A 423 2.05 1.84 -0.81
N GLU A 424 1.87 3.06 -0.33
CA GLU A 424 2.19 4.29 -1.06
C GLU A 424 3.69 4.59 -1.20
N THR A 425 4.57 3.80 -0.58
CA THR A 425 6.04 3.97 -0.71
C THR A 425 6.78 2.70 -1.09
N ALA A 426 6.09 1.55 -1.15
CA ALA A 426 6.74 0.25 -1.37
C ALA A 426 7.29 0.04 -2.79
N SER A 427 6.90 0.87 -3.77
CA SER A 427 7.42 0.79 -5.14
C SER A 427 8.69 1.62 -5.36
N ARG A 428 9.17 2.33 -4.32
CA ARG A 428 10.34 3.23 -4.38
C ARG A 428 11.67 2.52 -4.32
#